data_AF-A0A957T5C6-F1
#
_entry.id   AF-A0A957T5C6-F1
#
_cell.length_a   1.000
_cell.length_b   1.000
_cell.length_c   1.000
_cell.angle_alpha   90.00
_cell.angle_beta   90.00
_cell.angle_gamma   90.00
#
_symmetry.space_group_name_H-M   'P 1'
#
loop_
_entity.id
_entity.type
_entity.pdbx_description
1 polymer ?
#
loop_
_entity_poly.entity_id
_entity_poly.type
_entity_poly.pdbx_seq_one_letter_code
_entity_poly.pdbx_strand_id
1 'polypeptide(L)'
;GAIRQMGPAKLEREMPWNQPESVAELLYYYGFIGRGFKGAGQNAHTIVYIPTDVAPWLPNPTANEGHGTLPVIPVPPPPSSRMLLTEDALIEDVGTLFGFLHTDTFRLTEQGIPDPEDLARLSQRLQHAGLASPAALGSDTEQALETVRLSFLLHLVNRLGWLRLVDGQVKLAGNRVYAFLELTRAEQRRVLWETWRDSPEWNDLCRVPSLQCAEAGAWTNDPHQTRTAVLDLLRQLQPGAWYSQADVIAVIKEHAPDFQRPTGDYDSWYIRSVNTQEFLKGFEHWDEVEGELLRFLFGGPLYWLSAVDLAEPSAGDDLLLSLSPWGARWLGFDAEQPIEPRRRPITINEEFQLRLPLGTPLSDRFRVDRFAQWESSYPHFVYQINQRSLARAVEENIPPQRVIEFLQKHTRQIPENVLSSLTRLVARQRTPNV
;
A
#
# COMPACT_ATOMS: atom_id res chain seq x y z
N GLY A 1 -7.65 -14.65 -29.77
CA GLY A 1 -8.74 -15.04 -30.70
C GLY A 1 -8.50 -16.44 -31.25
N ALA A 2 -9.53 -17.14 -31.70
CA ALA A 2 -9.42 -18.50 -32.26
C ALA A 2 -8.97 -18.48 -33.74
N ILE A 3 -8.28 -19.53 -34.20
CA ILE A 3 -7.92 -19.77 -35.61
C ILE A 3 -8.70 -21.00 -36.09
N ARG A 4 -9.62 -20.83 -37.04
CA ARG A 4 -10.46 -21.94 -37.53
C ARG A 4 -9.62 -22.95 -38.30
N GLN A 5 -9.84 -24.24 -38.04
CA GLN A 5 -9.24 -25.30 -38.85
C GLN A 5 -10.09 -25.51 -40.11
N MET A 6 -9.48 -25.30 -41.26
CA MET A 6 -10.11 -25.46 -42.57
C MET A 6 -9.28 -26.39 -43.45
N GLY A 7 -9.94 -27.34 -44.10
CA GLY A 7 -9.30 -28.16 -45.13
C GLY A 7 -9.12 -27.40 -46.46
N PRO A 8 -8.32 -27.93 -47.40
CA PRO A 8 -7.97 -27.23 -48.65
C PRO A 8 -9.17 -26.70 -49.45
N ALA A 9 -10.21 -27.51 -49.65
CA ALA A 9 -11.41 -27.12 -50.39
C ALA A 9 -12.22 -25.99 -49.71
N LYS A 10 -12.17 -25.90 -48.38
CA LYS A 10 -12.88 -24.85 -47.63
C LYS A 10 -12.09 -23.53 -47.66
N LEU A 11 -10.76 -23.60 -47.62
CA LEU A 11 -9.88 -22.43 -47.77
C LEU A 11 -10.07 -21.73 -49.11
N GLU A 12 -10.15 -22.49 -50.21
CA GLU A 12 -10.38 -21.93 -51.55
C GLU A 12 -11.75 -21.24 -51.67
N ARG A 13 -12.78 -21.79 -51.00
CA ARG A 13 -14.14 -21.24 -51.06
C ARG A 13 -14.31 -20.00 -50.20
N GLU A 14 -13.78 -20.03 -48.97
CA GLU A 14 -14.04 -19.00 -47.96
C GLU A 14 -12.96 -17.92 -47.91
N MET A 15 -11.78 -18.18 -48.45
CA MET A 15 -10.65 -17.24 -48.52
C MET A 15 -10.48 -16.43 -47.23
N PRO A 16 -10.27 -17.07 -46.07
CA PRO A 16 -10.31 -16.41 -44.77
C PRO A 16 -9.25 -15.31 -44.59
N TRP A 17 -8.23 -15.25 -45.45
CA TRP A 17 -7.28 -14.13 -45.54
C TRP A 17 -7.91 -12.80 -46.02
N ASN A 18 -9.06 -12.84 -46.69
CA ASN A 18 -9.80 -11.65 -47.14
C ASN A 18 -10.82 -11.16 -46.10
N GLN A 19 -11.34 -12.06 -45.26
CA GLN A 19 -12.33 -11.76 -44.22
C GLN A 19 -12.05 -12.58 -42.94
N PRO A 20 -10.99 -12.22 -42.18
CA PRO A 20 -10.65 -12.93 -40.95
C PRO A 20 -11.68 -12.64 -39.84
N GLU A 21 -12.06 -13.65 -39.07
CA GLU A 21 -13.01 -13.49 -37.95
C GLU A 21 -12.32 -13.06 -36.65
N SER A 22 -10.98 -13.11 -36.60
CA SER A 22 -10.21 -12.65 -35.45
C SER A 22 -8.83 -12.13 -35.84
N VAL A 23 -8.24 -11.32 -34.97
CA VAL A 23 -6.85 -10.85 -35.11
C VAL A 23 -5.87 -12.04 -35.25
N ALA A 24 -6.15 -13.15 -34.57
CA ALA A 24 -5.31 -14.35 -34.67
C ALA A 24 -5.39 -15.01 -36.06
N GLU A 25 -6.57 -15.02 -36.71
CA GLU A 25 -6.68 -15.51 -38.10
C GLU A 25 -5.96 -14.58 -39.07
N LEU A 26 -6.11 -13.27 -38.88
CA LEU A 26 -5.43 -12.27 -39.70
C LEU A 26 -3.91 -12.50 -39.63
N LEU A 27 -3.35 -12.55 -38.42
CA LEU A 27 -1.91 -12.76 -38.24
C LEU A 27 -1.43 -14.11 -38.79
N TYR A 28 -2.25 -15.17 -38.65
CA TYR A 28 -1.90 -16.50 -39.15
C TYR A 28 -1.89 -16.57 -40.68
N TYR A 29 -2.93 -16.08 -41.34
CA TYR A 29 -3.01 -16.14 -42.81
C TYR A 29 -2.09 -15.13 -43.52
N TYR A 30 -1.71 -14.04 -42.85
CA TYR A 30 -0.70 -13.09 -43.35
C TYR A 30 0.73 -13.55 -43.01
N GLY A 31 0.90 -14.69 -42.34
CA GLY A 31 2.21 -15.29 -42.09
C GLY A 31 2.99 -14.65 -40.95
N PHE A 32 2.39 -13.79 -40.13
CA PHE A 32 3.07 -13.19 -38.97
C PHE A 32 3.22 -14.16 -37.78
N ILE A 33 2.32 -15.16 -37.69
CA ILE A 33 2.39 -16.24 -36.72
C ILE A 33 2.15 -17.59 -37.40
N GLY A 34 2.80 -18.64 -36.92
CA GLY A 34 2.63 -20.03 -37.34
C GLY A 34 2.11 -20.90 -36.22
N ARG A 35 1.53 -22.05 -36.57
CA ARG A 35 1.08 -23.08 -35.61
C ARG A 35 1.95 -24.32 -35.78
N GLY A 36 2.47 -24.84 -34.68
CA GLY A 36 3.32 -26.04 -34.67
C GLY A 36 2.92 -26.98 -33.53
N PHE A 37 3.63 -28.11 -33.44
CA PHE A 37 3.53 -29.02 -32.31
C PHE A 37 4.88 -29.09 -31.60
N LYS A 38 4.85 -29.05 -30.27
CA LYS A 38 6.04 -29.21 -29.43
C LYS A 38 5.84 -30.41 -28.51
N GLY A 39 6.89 -31.22 -28.36
CA GLY A 39 6.87 -32.47 -27.60
C GLY A 39 6.72 -33.73 -28.46
N ALA A 40 6.70 -34.90 -27.81
CA ALA A 40 6.54 -36.21 -28.43
C ALA A 40 5.60 -37.09 -27.60
N GLY A 41 4.84 -37.97 -28.25
CA GLY A 41 3.90 -38.87 -27.59
C GLY A 41 2.74 -38.13 -26.90
N GLN A 42 2.43 -38.52 -25.66
CA GLN A 42 1.30 -37.96 -24.89
C GLN A 42 1.53 -36.50 -24.44
N ASN A 43 2.75 -35.96 -24.56
CA ASN A 43 3.09 -34.59 -24.18
C ASN A 43 3.09 -33.61 -25.38
N ALA A 44 2.59 -34.05 -26.55
CA ALA A 44 2.49 -33.20 -27.72
C ALA A 44 1.38 -32.15 -27.51
N HIS A 45 1.76 -30.87 -27.52
CA HIS A 45 0.81 -29.76 -27.45
C HIS A 45 1.01 -28.82 -28.65
N THR A 46 -0.06 -28.11 -29.01
CA THR A 46 0.00 -27.07 -30.03
C THR A 46 0.77 -25.88 -29.48
N ILE A 47 1.71 -25.36 -30.26
CA ILE A 47 2.33 -24.05 -30.02
C ILE A 47 1.98 -23.08 -31.14
N VAL A 48 1.97 -21.80 -30.82
CA VAL A 48 2.00 -20.71 -31.80
C VAL A 48 3.39 -20.10 -31.73
N TYR A 49 3.99 -19.80 -32.87
CA TYR A 49 5.34 -19.26 -32.96
C TYR A 49 5.40 -18.12 -33.99
N ILE A 50 6.39 -17.25 -33.88
CA ILE A 50 6.69 -16.23 -34.91
C ILE A 50 7.69 -16.85 -35.89
N PRO A 51 7.42 -16.87 -37.20
CA PRO A 51 8.35 -17.39 -38.20
C PRO A 51 9.70 -16.67 -38.14
N THR A 52 10.79 -17.42 -38.24
CA THR A 52 12.17 -16.91 -38.09
C THR A 52 12.58 -15.93 -39.18
N ASP A 53 11.92 -15.98 -40.33
CA ASP A 53 12.05 -15.08 -41.47
C ASP A 53 11.27 -13.76 -41.27
N VAL A 54 10.23 -13.74 -40.43
CA VAL A 54 9.47 -12.54 -40.05
C VAL A 54 10.11 -11.81 -38.87
N ALA A 55 10.63 -12.56 -37.88
CA ALA A 55 11.18 -12.03 -36.64
C ALA A 55 12.17 -10.84 -36.80
N PRO A 56 13.09 -10.80 -37.80
CA PRO A 56 14.02 -9.69 -37.99
C PRO A 56 13.37 -8.39 -38.49
N TRP A 57 12.18 -8.47 -39.08
CA TRP A 57 11.43 -7.35 -39.63
C TRP A 57 10.38 -6.81 -38.67
N LEU A 58 10.07 -7.56 -37.62
CA LEU A 58 9.30 -7.04 -36.51
C LEU A 58 10.11 -5.93 -35.85
N PRO A 59 9.46 -4.86 -35.37
CA PRO A 59 10.15 -3.89 -34.54
C PRO A 59 10.83 -4.66 -33.40
N ASN A 60 12.17 -4.56 -33.34
CA ASN A 60 12.88 -4.98 -32.14
C ASN A 60 12.23 -4.20 -30.99
N PRO A 61 11.86 -4.84 -29.86
CA PRO A 61 11.59 -4.10 -28.65
C PRO A 61 12.91 -3.42 -28.28
N THR A 62 13.14 -2.24 -28.84
CA THR A 62 14.22 -1.34 -28.50
C THR A 62 14.00 -1.02 -27.03
N ALA A 63 14.80 -1.70 -26.20
CA ALA A 63 15.14 -1.18 -24.90
C ALA A 63 15.55 0.29 -25.10
N ASN A 64 14.74 1.19 -24.56
CA ASN A 64 14.83 2.66 -24.67
C ASN A 64 14.54 3.26 -26.06
N GLU A 65 13.28 3.62 -26.30
CA GLU A 65 12.85 5.02 -26.46
C GLU A 65 11.31 5.08 -26.62
N GLY A 66 10.65 5.78 -25.68
CA GLY A 66 9.19 5.92 -25.58
C GLY A 66 8.54 4.76 -24.83
N HIS A 67 8.29 4.91 -23.52
CA HIS A 67 7.29 4.07 -22.85
C HIS A 67 6.03 4.14 -23.70
N GLY A 68 5.56 3.00 -24.21
CA GLY A 68 4.19 2.89 -24.72
C GLY A 68 3.32 3.34 -23.57
N THR A 69 2.85 4.58 -23.62
CA THR A 69 1.97 5.11 -22.60
C THR A 69 0.69 4.30 -22.69
N LEU A 70 0.17 3.81 -21.55
CA LEU A 70 -1.19 3.30 -21.55
C LEU A 70 -2.07 4.39 -22.18
N PRO A 71 -2.90 4.07 -23.18
CA PRO A 71 -3.68 5.06 -23.93
C PRO A 71 -4.88 5.57 -23.11
N VAL A 72 -4.63 5.95 -21.86
CA VAL A 72 -5.59 6.60 -20.97
C VAL A 72 -5.53 8.09 -21.23
N ILE A 73 -6.69 8.69 -21.47
CA ILE A 73 -6.80 10.13 -21.70
C ILE A 73 -6.72 10.84 -20.33
N PRO A 74 -5.77 11.76 -20.13
CA PRO A 74 -5.73 12.57 -18.91
C PRO A 74 -6.97 13.47 -18.80
N VAL A 75 -7.43 13.67 -17.57
CA VAL A 75 -8.47 14.64 -17.21
C VAL A 75 -7.86 15.88 -16.57
N PRO A 76 -8.58 17.03 -16.55
CA PRO A 76 -8.13 18.20 -15.82
C PRO A 76 -7.88 17.88 -14.33
N PRO A 77 -6.86 18.48 -13.70
CA PRO A 77 -6.58 18.25 -12.29
C PRO A 77 -7.76 18.71 -11.41
N PRO A 78 -8.13 17.93 -10.38
CA PRO A 78 -9.22 18.28 -9.48
C PRO A 78 -8.83 19.48 -8.59
N PRO A 79 -9.81 20.27 -8.12
CA PRO A 79 -9.56 21.29 -7.12
C PRO A 79 -9.08 20.68 -5.80
N SER A 80 -8.25 21.39 -5.05
CA SER A 80 -7.69 20.91 -3.77
C SER A 80 -8.75 20.50 -2.75
N SER A 81 -9.97 21.04 -2.84
CA SER A 81 -11.09 20.67 -1.97
C SER A 81 -11.63 19.25 -2.19
N ARG A 82 -11.32 18.63 -3.33
CA ARG A 82 -11.70 17.24 -3.66
C ARG A 82 -10.57 16.25 -3.39
N MET A 83 -9.38 16.72 -3.06
CA MET A 83 -8.23 15.85 -2.79
C MET A 83 -8.48 15.03 -1.53
N LEU A 84 -8.33 13.72 -1.64
CA LEU A 84 -8.33 12.84 -0.49
C LEU A 84 -6.93 12.91 0.14
N LEU A 85 -6.88 13.43 1.37
CA LEU A 85 -5.62 13.70 2.06
C LEU A 85 -5.24 12.51 2.95
N THR A 86 -4.20 11.78 2.55
CA THR A 86 -3.60 10.68 3.33
C THR A 86 -2.10 10.88 3.57
N GLU A 87 -1.60 12.12 3.49
CA GLU A 87 -0.15 12.39 3.52
C GLU A 87 0.54 11.69 4.71
N ASP A 88 1.38 10.69 4.38
CA ASP A 88 2.15 9.86 5.32
C ASP A 88 1.31 9.14 6.40
N ALA A 89 -0.01 9.01 6.24
CA ALA A 89 -0.88 8.45 7.28
C ALA A 89 -0.43 7.06 7.75
N LEU A 90 -0.03 6.17 6.84
CA LEU A 90 0.46 4.84 7.22
C LEU A 90 1.81 4.87 7.95
N ILE A 91 2.71 5.79 7.56
CA ILE A 91 3.99 5.99 8.25
C ILE A 91 3.77 6.55 9.65
N GLU A 92 2.81 7.45 9.78
CA GLU A 92 2.37 7.93 11.08
C GLU A 92 1.71 6.80 11.90
N ASP A 93 0.95 5.90 11.28
CA ASP A 93 0.43 4.71 11.96
C ASP A 93 1.55 3.76 12.42
N VAL A 94 2.66 3.64 11.68
CA VAL A 94 3.86 2.91 12.13
C VAL A 94 4.44 3.50 13.41
N GLY A 95 4.61 4.83 13.47
CA GLY A 95 5.09 5.48 14.69
C GLY A 95 4.11 5.35 15.86
N THR A 96 2.81 5.38 15.59
CA THR A 96 1.76 5.13 16.61
C THR A 96 1.87 3.72 17.16
N LEU A 97 2.06 2.72 16.29
CA LEU A 97 2.25 1.34 16.70
C LEU A 97 3.50 1.17 17.56
N PHE A 98 4.61 1.86 17.24
CA PHE A 98 5.80 1.83 18.09
C PHE A 98 5.54 2.42 19.47
N GLY A 99 4.91 3.60 19.54
CA GLY A 99 4.50 4.21 20.81
C GLY A 99 3.61 3.28 21.62
N PHE A 100 2.59 2.70 20.98
CA PHE A 100 1.67 1.74 21.60
C PHE A 100 2.39 0.51 22.14
N LEU A 101 3.21 -0.18 21.32
CA LEU A 101 3.93 -1.39 21.75
C LEU A 101 5.00 -1.12 22.81
N HIS A 102 5.41 0.15 22.94
CA HIS A 102 6.31 0.59 23.98
C HIS A 102 5.57 0.82 25.31
N THR A 103 4.40 1.45 25.29
CA THR A 103 3.67 1.85 26.50
C THR A 103 2.66 0.83 26.99
N ASP A 104 2.13 0.00 26.10
CA ASP A 104 1.03 -0.91 26.34
C ASP A 104 1.45 -2.37 26.13
N THR A 105 0.63 -3.28 26.66
CA THR A 105 0.77 -4.71 26.36
C THR A 105 -0.03 -5.04 25.10
N PHE A 106 0.56 -5.88 24.25
CA PHE A 106 -0.07 -6.41 23.05
C PHE A 106 0.12 -7.91 23.04
N ARG A 107 -0.95 -8.64 23.39
CA ARG A 107 -0.95 -10.08 23.59
C ARG A 107 -1.36 -10.79 22.30
N LEU A 108 -0.90 -12.03 22.16
CA LEU A 108 -1.39 -12.96 21.17
C LEU A 108 -2.22 -14.04 21.85
N THR A 109 -3.25 -14.52 21.17
CA THR A 109 -3.98 -15.75 21.53
C THR A 109 -3.08 -16.97 21.32
N GLU A 110 -3.51 -18.14 21.80
CA GLU A 110 -2.80 -19.41 21.58
C GLU A 110 -2.60 -19.76 20.09
N GLN A 111 -3.45 -19.20 19.21
CA GLN A 111 -3.38 -19.37 17.76
C GLN A 111 -2.44 -18.34 17.10
N GLY A 112 -1.75 -17.50 17.87
CA GLY A 112 -0.86 -16.45 17.36
C GLY A 112 -1.59 -15.22 16.80
N ILE A 113 -2.89 -15.09 17.07
CA ILE A 113 -3.72 -13.97 16.59
C ILE A 113 -3.67 -12.84 17.63
N PRO A 114 -3.58 -11.56 17.26
CA PRO A 114 -3.69 -10.45 18.20
C PRO A 114 -4.93 -10.53 19.09
N ASP A 115 -4.77 -10.26 20.38
CA ASP A 115 -5.88 -10.15 21.32
C ASP A 115 -6.86 -9.05 20.87
N PRO A 116 -8.18 -9.33 20.78
CA PRO A 116 -9.15 -8.38 20.25
C PRO A 116 -9.25 -7.06 21.04
N GLU A 117 -9.07 -7.10 22.36
CA GLU A 117 -9.11 -5.88 23.19
C GLU A 117 -7.87 -5.03 22.94
N ASP A 118 -6.71 -5.66 22.84
CA ASP A 118 -5.44 -4.98 22.56
C ASP A 118 -5.46 -4.39 21.14
N LEU A 119 -6.05 -5.10 20.17
CA LEU A 119 -6.27 -4.63 18.81
C LEU A 119 -7.21 -3.42 18.77
N ALA A 120 -8.33 -3.46 19.49
CA ALA A 120 -9.28 -2.35 19.58
C ALA A 120 -8.63 -1.09 20.18
N ARG A 121 -7.80 -1.24 21.23
CA ARG A 121 -7.04 -0.12 21.80
C ARG A 121 -6.02 0.46 20.83
N LEU A 122 -5.34 -0.38 20.05
CA LEU A 122 -4.43 0.08 19.00
C LEU A 122 -5.19 0.88 17.93
N SER A 123 -6.30 0.34 17.42
CA SER A 123 -7.12 0.98 16.39
C SER A 123 -7.58 2.39 16.80
N GLN A 124 -7.93 2.60 18.07
CA GLN A 124 -8.30 3.93 18.61
C GLN A 124 -7.17 4.97 18.54
N ARG A 125 -5.91 4.53 18.47
CA ARG A 125 -4.75 5.44 18.38
C ARG A 125 -4.36 5.76 16.94
N LEU A 126 -4.76 4.95 15.96
CA LEU A 126 -4.37 5.15 14.57
C LEU A 126 -5.02 6.41 13.99
N GLN A 127 -4.37 7.04 13.02
CA GLN A 127 -4.88 8.23 12.34
C GLN A 127 -6.14 7.93 11.51
N HIS A 128 -6.37 6.65 11.20
CA HIS A 128 -7.37 6.24 10.23
C HIS A 128 -8.82 6.29 10.71
N ALA A 129 -9.08 6.52 12.01
CA ALA A 129 -10.43 6.64 12.56
C ALA A 129 -11.21 7.89 12.08
N GLY A 130 -10.80 8.53 10.98
CA GLY A 130 -11.42 9.73 10.43
C GLY A 130 -11.13 10.03 8.95
N LEU A 131 -10.56 9.10 8.18
CA LEU A 131 -10.35 9.26 6.74
C LEU A 131 -11.34 8.38 5.97
N ALA A 132 -12.32 9.01 5.32
CA ALA A 132 -13.28 8.31 4.47
C ALA A 132 -12.53 7.50 3.40
N SER A 133 -12.86 6.22 3.28
CA SER A 133 -12.31 5.37 2.22
C SER A 133 -13.03 5.68 0.90
N PRO A 134 -12.31 6.05 -0.17
CA PRO A 134 -12.91 6.25 -1.49
C PRO A 134 -13.55 4.98 -2.08
N ALA A 135 -13.20 3.80 -1.55
CA ALA A 135 -13.72 2.51 -1.99
C ALA A 135 -14.98 2.05 -1.23
N ALA A 136 -15.46 2.80 -0.22
CA ALA A 136 -16.55 2.35 0.64
C ALA A 136 -17.89 3.05 0.30
N LEU A 137 -18.75 2.35 -0.44
CA LEU A 137 -20.19 2.62 -0.44
C LEU A 137 -20.84 1.77 0.66
N GLY A 138 -20.75 2.21 1.92
CA GLY A 138 -21.43 1.58 3.08
C GLY A 138 -20.53 1.29 4.29
N SER A 139 -21.14 1.26 5.48
CA SER A 139 -20.44 1.10 6.78
C SER A 139 -19.66 -0.21 6.92
N ASP A 140 -20.20 -1.30 6.39
CA ASP A 140 -19.61 -2.63 6.56
C ASP A 140 -18.34 -2.79 5.71
N THR A 141 -18.35 -2.20 4.51
CA THR A 141 -17.18 -2.14 3.61
C THR A 141 -16.07 -1.28 4.20
N GLU A 142 -16.42 -0.17 4.85
CA GLU A 142 -15.45 0.70 5.54
C GLU A 142 -14.74 -0.05 6.67
N GLN A 143 -15.49 -0.73 7.55
CA GLN A 143 -14.91 -1.51 8.64
C GLN A 143 -14.02 -2.67 8.14
N ALA A 144 -14.42 -3.32 7.04
CA ALA A 144 -13.61 -4.36 6.42
C ALA A 144 -12.27 -3.80 5.91
N LEU A 145 -12.29 -2.64 5.24
CA LEU A 145 -11.08 -1.98 4.76
C LEU A 145 -10.16 -1.52 5.88
N GLU A 146 -10.71 -0.99 6.98
CA GLU A 146 -9.93 -0.66 8.19
C GLU A 146 -9.20 -1.89 8.74
N THR A 147 -9.90 -3.02 8.81
CA THR A 147 -9.34 -4.29 9.27
C THR A 147 -8.21 -4.77 8.35
N VAL A 148 -8.38 -4.62 7.03
CA VAL A 148 -7.33 -4.95 6.05
C VAL A 148 -6.14 -4.01 6.19
N ARG A 149 -6.37 -2.70 6.36
CA ARG A 149 -5.29 -1.71 6.56
C ARG A 149 -4.50 -1.98 7.83
N LEU A 150 -5.16 -2.34 8.93
CA LEU A 150 -4.48 -2.73 10.17
C LEU A 150 -3.66 -4.02 9.97
N SER A 151 -4.23 -5.01 9.29
CA SER A 151 -3.52 -6.24 8.92
C SER A 151 -2.30 -5.93 8.03
N PHE A 152 -2.42 -4.95 7.14
CA PHE A 152 -1.34 -4.48 6.28
C PHE A 152 -0.22 -3.82 7.08
N LEU A 153 -0.56 -2.92 8.01
CA LEU A 153 0.40 -2.31 8.94
C LEU A 153 1.16 -3.38 9.72
N LEU A 154 0.45 -4.33 10.35
CA LEU A 154 1.04 -5.42 11.13
C LEU A 154 1.93 -6.33 10.26
N HIS A 155 1.50 -6.61 9.03
CA HIS A 155 2.29 -7.38 8.07
C HIS A 155 3.63 -6.70 7.75
N LEU A 156 3.62 -5.40 7.41
CA LEU A 156 4.84 -4.66 7.06
C LEU A 156 5.83 -4.64 8.22
N VAL A 157 5.38 -4.30 9.43
CA VAL A 157 6.28 -4.23 10.60
C VAL A 157 6.81 -5.60 11.01
N ASN A 158 6.02 -6.67 10.81
CA ASN A 158 6.46 -8.03 11.06
C ASN A 158 7.52 -8.47 10.03
N ARG A 159 7.28 -8.20 8.74
CA ARG A 159 8.23 -8.49 7.65
C ARG A 159 9.56 -7.77 7.83
N LEU A 160 9.51 -6.52 8.28
CA LEU A 160 10.70 -5.72 8.61
C LEU A 160 11.41 -6.21 9.89
N GLY A 161 10.79 -7.16 10.59
CA GLY A 161 11.32 -7.77 11.80
C GLY A 161 11.50 -6.76 12.92
N TRP A 162 10.59 -5.79 13.00
CA TRP A 162 10.51 -4.81 14.08
C TRP A 162 9.78 -5.34 15.31
N LEU A 163 9.14 -6.51 15.19
CA LEU A 163 8.44 -7.18 16.26
C LEU A 163 9.23 -8.40 16.74
N ARG A 164 9.11 -8.71 18.03
CA ARG A 164 9.58 -9.95 18.65
C ARG A 164 8.55 -10.43 19.66
N LEU A 165 8.43 -11.75 19.80
CA LEU A 165 7.60 -12.36 20.84
C LEU A 165 8.46 -12.64 22.08
N VAL A 166 8.03 -12.14 23.23
CA VAL A 166 8.67 -12.37 24.53
C VAL A 166 7.57 -12.70 25.53
N ASP A 167 7.60 -13.89 26.13
CA ASP A 167 6.63 -14.35 27.12
C ASP A 167 5.15 -14.16 26.69
N GLY A 168 4.85 -14.47 25.43
CA GLY A 168 3.51 -14.33 24.85
C GLY A 168 3.09 -12.88 24.53
N GLN A 169 3.98 -11.90 24.70
CA GLN A 169 3.74 -10.50 24.36
C GLN A 169 4.55 -10.05 23.15
N VAL A 170 3.91 -9.28 22.27
CA VAL A 170 4.60 -8.60 21.18
C VAL A 170 5.35 -7.40 21.74
N LYS A 171 6.66 -7.33 21.45
CA LYS A 171 7.55 -6.24 21.84
C LYS A 171 8.33 -5.74 20.62
N LEU A 172 8.84 -4.52 20.74
CA LEU A 172 9.72 -3.95 19.71
C LEU A 172 11.10 -4.64 19.71
N ALA A 173 11.62 -4.86 18.51
CA ALA A 173 13.01 -5.21 18.23
C ALA A 173 13.85 -3.92 18.15
N GLY A 174 14.26 -3.42 19.33
CA GLY A 174 14.83 -2.07 19.52
C GLY A 174 15.82 -1.62 18.46
N ASN A 175 16.89 -2.38 18.19
CA ASN A 175 17.94 -1.96 17.25
C ASN A 175 17.41 -1.67 15.84
N ARG A 176 16.47 -2.49 15.33
CA ARG A 176 15.90 -2.31 13.99
C ARG A 176 14.93 -1.14 13.94
N VAL A 177 14.14 -0.97 15.00
CA VAL A 177 13.23 0.17 15.15
C VAL A 177 14.02 1.48 15.20
N TYR A 178 15.07 1.56 16.02
CA TYR A 178 15.91 2.77 16.10
C TYR A 178 16.60 3.07 14.76
N ALA A 179 17.09 2.06 14.04
CA ALA A 179 17.67 2.28 12.71
C ALA A 179 16.66 2.91 11.74
N PHE A 180 15.40 2.47 11.77
CA PHE A 180 14.33 3.07 10.95
C PHE A 180 13.94 4.49 11.40
N LEU A 181 13.91 4.75 12.71
CA LEU A 181 13.56 6.07 13.26
C LEU A 181 14.57 7.16 12.91
N GLU A 182 15.84 6.80 12.65
CA GLU A 182 16.90 7.72 12.24
C GLU A 182 16.92 8.02 10.73
N LEU A 183 16.15 7.27 9.92
CA LEU A 183 16.00 7.53 8.50
C LEU A 183 15.26 8.85 8.23
N THR A 184 15.56 9.47 7.09
CA THR A 184 14.74 10.57 6.55
C THR A 184 13.33 10.08 6.20
N ARG A 185 12.36 11.00 6.08
CA ARG A 185 10.99 10.61 5.75
C ARG A 185 10.90 9.92 4.37
N ALA A 186 11.67 10.40 3.41
CA ALA A 186 11.79 9.78 2.09
C ALA A 186 12.31 8.33 2.16
N GLU A 187 13.34 8.08 2.97
CA GLU A 187 13.88 6.73 3.18
C GLU A 187 12.86 5.83 3.91
N GLN A 188 12.14 6.36 4.91
CA GLN A 188 11.08 5.62 5.60
C GLN A 188 9.96 5.18 4.64
N ARG A 189 9.51 6.08 3.75
CA ARG A 189 8.55 5.73 2.68
C ARG A 189 9.06 4.61 1.81
N ARG A 190 10.30 4.75 1.34
CA ARG A 190 10.93 3.75 0.46
C ARG A 190 10.99 2.37 1.12
N VAL A 191 11.37 2.31 2.39
CA VAL A 191 11.37 1.05 3.15
C VAL A 191 9.99 0.40 3.14
N LEU A 192 8.91 1.14 3.40
CA LEU A 192 7.55 0.57 3.39
C LEU A 192 7.10 0.15 1.97
N TRP A 193 7.40 0.95 0.94
CA TRP A 193 7.08 0.61 -0.44
C TRP A 193 7.75 -0.69 -0.90
N GLU A 194 9.06 -0.79 -0.69
CA GLU A 194 9.84 -1.98 -1.08
C GLU A 194 9.40 -3.21 -0.27
N THR A 195 9.09 -3.03 1.01
CA THR A 195 8.55 -4.08 1.88
C THR A 195 7.24 -4.65 1.35
N TRP A 196 6.31 -3.81 0.90
CA TRP A 196 5.05 -4.27 0.29
C TRP A 196 5.28 -4.88 -1.10
N ARG A 197 5.99 -4.18 -1.98
CA ARG A 197 6.28 -4.62 -3.35
C ARG A 197 6.87 -6.03 -3.35
N ASP A 198 7.88 -6.25 -2.52
CA ASP A 198 8.70 -7.46 -2.50
C ASP A 198 8.11 -8.58 -1.62
N SER A 199 6.81 -8.52 -1.29
CA SER A 199 6.16 -9.41 -0.32
C SER A 199 5.43 -10.63 -0.92
N PRO A 200 6.01 -11.85 -0.98
CA PRO A 200 5.31 -13.02 -1.48
C PRO A 200 4.15 -13.49 -0.57
N GLU A 201 4.15 -13.16 0.73
CA GLU A 201 3.16 -13.60 1.72
C GLU A 201 1.92 -12.69 1.77
N TRP A 202 2.03 -11.47 1.27
CA TRP A 202 0.88 -10.55 1.21
C TRP A 202 0.19 -10.75 -0.13
N ASN A 203 -0.96 -11.41 -0.10
CA ASN A 203 -1.77 -11.66 -1.27
C ASN A 203 -2.85 -10.59 -1.42
N ASP A 204 -2.58 -9.54 -2.21
CA ASP A 204 -3.49 -8.40 -2.37
C ASP A 204 -4.90 -8.84 -2.82
N LEU A 205 -5.00 -9.83 -3.71
CA LEU A 205 -6.28 -10.37 -4.19
C LEU A 205 -7.14 -10.95 -3.07
N CYS A 206 -6.52 -11.69 -2.15
CA CYS A 206 -7.22 -12.27 -1.00
C CYS A 206 -7.42 -11.28 0.15
N ARG A 207 -7.08 -9.99 -0.07
CA ARG A 207 -7.35 -8.88 0.85
C ARG A 207 -8.42 -7.93 0.33
N VAL A 208 -8.93 -8.15 -0.89
CA VAL A 208 -10.06 -7.42 -1.45
C VAL A 208 -11.32 -7.78 -0.65
N PRO A 209 -11.99 -6.84 0.04
CA PRO A 209 -13.11 -7.16 0.92
C PRO A 209 -14.32 -7.81 0.24
N SER A 210 -14.56 -7.49 -1.03
CA SER A 210 -15.65 -8.04 -1.84
C SER A 210 -15.39 -9.49 -2.29
N LEU A 211 -14.17 -10.00 -2.11
CA LEU A 211 -13.72 -11.30 -2.61
C LEU A 211 -13.35 -12.27 -1.48
N GLN A 212 -13.69 -13.53 -1.71
CA GLN A 212 -13.26 -14.65 -0.88
C GLN A 212 -12.43 -15.63 -1.71
N CYS A 213 -11.13 -15.71 -1.43
CA CYS A 213 -10.27 -16.77 -1.95
C CYS A 213 -10.62 -18.09 -1.25
N ALA A 214 -11.43 -18.93 -1.88
CA ALA A 214 -11.81 -20.23 -1.35
C ALA A 214 -10.68 -21.25 -1.57
N GLU A 215 -10.58 -22.22 -0.64
CA GLU A 215 -9.74 -23.41 -0.83
C GLU A 215 -8.27 -23.08 -1.17
N ALA A 216 -7.69 -22.05 -0.53
CA ALA A 216 -6.30 -21.65 -0.69
C ALA A 216 -5.36 -22.86 -0.49
N GLY A 217 -4.80 -23.36 -1.60
CA GLY A 217 -4.08 -24.64 -1.66
C GLY A 217 -4.46 -25.51 -2.87
N ALA A 218 -5.71 -25.42 -3.36
CA ALA A 218 -6.14 -26.04 -4.63
C ALA A 218 -5.74 -25.20 -5.86
N TRP A 219 -5.54 -23.90 -5.63
CA TRP A 219 -5.01 -22.94 -6.60
C TRP A 219 -4.10 -21.95 -5.86
N THR A 220 -3.25 -21.26 -6.63
CA THR A 220 -2.37 -20.21 -6.12
C THR A 220 -2.20 -19.15 -7.19
N ASN A 221 -2.11 -17.89 -6.77
CA ASN A 221 -1.59 -16.80 -7.57
C ASN A 221 -0.22 -16.37 -7.03
N ASP A 222 0.55 -15.64 -7.84
CA ASP A 222 1.78 -15.00 -7.41
C ASP A 222 1.50 -13.50 -7.19
N PRO A 223 1.30 -13.06 -5.92
CA PRO A 223 0.97 -11.66 -5.66
C PRO A 223 2.14 -10.71 -5.94
N HIS A 224 3.38 -11.20 -5.87
CA HIS A 224 4.55 -10.40 -6.24
C HIS A 224 4.57 -10.14 -7.75
N GLN A 225 4.31 -11.16 -8.56
CA GLN A 225 4.18 -11.04 -10.01
C GLN A 225 3.03 -10.11 -10.39
N THR A 226 1.86 -10.25 -9.77
CA THR A 226 0.73 -9.33 -9.96
C THR A 226 1.11 -7.88 -9.65
N ARG A 227 1.72 -7.61 -8.49
CA ARG A 227 2.16 -6.24 -8.15
C ARG A 227 3.18 -5.69 -9.12
N THR A 228 4.15 -6.52 -9.53
CA THR A 228 5.16 -6.11 -10.52
C THR A 228 4.47 -5.67 -11.82
N ALA A 229 3.52 -6.46 -12.33
CA ALA A 229 2.77 -6.13 -13.52
C ALA A 229 1.95 -4.83 -13.37
N VAL A 230 1.26 -4.65 -12.23
CA VAL A 230 0.49 -3.41 -11.95
C VAL A 230 1.40 -2.19 -11.86
N LEU A 231 2.56 -2.30 -11.20
CA LEU A 231 3.52 -1.19 -11.10
C LEU A 231 4.13 -0.86 -12.48
N ASP A 232 4.40 -1.85 -13.31
CA ASP A 232 4.88 -1.65 -14.69
C ASP A 232 3.82 -1.02 -15.60
N LEU A 233 2.53 -1.30 -15.38
CA LEU A 233 1.42 -0.60 -16.02
C LEU A 233 1.35 0.85 -15.55
N LEU A 234 1.46 1.11 -14.24
CA LEU A 234 1.47 2.46 -13.69
C LEU A 234 2.67 3.29 -14.19
N ARG A 235 3.83 2.67 -14.44
CA ARG A 235 5.01 3.31 -15.06
C ARG A 235 4.76 3.87 -16.46
N GLN A 236 3.66 3.50 -17.09
CA GLN A 236 3.27 4.00 -18.41
C GLN A 236 2.35 5.23 -18.34
N LEU A 237 1.90 5.62 -17.13
CA LEU A 237 1.15 6.86 -16.92
C LEU A 237 2.10 8.08 -16.87
N GLN A 238 1.58 9.26 -17.19
CA GLN A 238 2.35 10.50 -17.09
C GLN A 238 2.36 10.99 -15.63
N PRO A 239 3.54 11.22 -15.02
CA PRO A 239 3.62 11.78 -13.67
C PRO A 239 2.90 13.12 -13.55
N GLY A 240 2.10 13.30 -12.49
CA GLY A 240 1.33 14.52 -12.23
C GLY A 240 0.09 14.74 -13.10
N ALA A 241 -0.13 13.92 -14.14
CA ALA A 241 -1.39 13.88 -14.87
C ALA A 241 -2.46 13.16 -14.04
N TRP A 242 -3.71 13.59 -14.20
CA TRP A 242 -4.86 12.99 -13.53
C TRP A 242 -5.66 12.11 -14.49
N TYR A 243 -6.20 11.01 -13.98
CA TYR A 243 -6.93 10.03 -14.76
C TYR A 243 -8.19 9.59 -14.01
N SER A 244 -9.24 9.23 -14.76
CA SER A 244 -10.38 8.48 -14.23
C SER A 244 -9.95 7.07 -13.87
N GLN A 245 -10.33 6.59 -12.68
CA GLN A 245 -10.02 5.22 -12.23
C GLN A 245 -10.60 4.17 -13.17
N ALA A 246 -11.86 4.33 -13.57
CA ALA A 246 -12.55 3.46 -14.50
C ALA A 246 -11.85 3.43 -15.86
N ASP A 247 -11.37 4.58 -16.36
CA ASP A 247 -10.69 4.64 -17.66
C ASP A 247 -9.34 3.92 -17.60
N VAL A 248 -8.58 4.09 -16.51
CA VAL A 248 -7.34 3.34 -16.30
C VAL A 248 -7.61 1.84 -16.26
N ILE A 249 -8.63 1.41 -15.51
CA ILE A 249 -9.01 -0.01 -15.41
C ILE A 249 -9.47 -0.57 -16.76
N ALA A 250 -10.29 0.18 -17.50
CA ALA A 250 -10.77 -0.22 -18.83
C ALA A 250 -9.62 -0.37 -19.83
N VAL A 251 -8.68 0.56 -19.84
CA VAL A 251 -7.49 0.49 -20.70
C VAL A 251 -6.59 -0.69 -20.31
N ILE A 252 -6.41 -0.95 -19.00
CA ILE A 252 -5.70 -2.16 -18.53
C ILE A 252 -6.41 -3.43 -18.98
N LYS A 253 -7.74 -3.50 -18.89
CA LYS A 253 -8.53 -4.64 -19.38
C LYS A 253 -8.32 -4.89 -20.86
N GLU A 254 -8.24 -3.82 -21.66
CA GLU A 254 -8.05 -3.92 -23.10
C GLU A 254 -6.62 -4.32 -23.49
N HIS A 255 -5.61 -3.75 -22.83
CA HIS A 255 -4.21 -3.85 -23.26
C HIS A 255 -3.39 -4.89 -22.48
N ALA A 256 -3.79 -5.20 -21.25
CA ALA A 256 -3.12 -6.14 -20.37
C ALA A 256 -4.14 -6.93 -19.51
N PRO A 257 -5.16 -7.58 -20.10
CA PRO A 257 -6.20 -8.31 -19.36
C PRO A 257 -5.63 -9.40 -18.45
N ASP A 258 -4.53 -10.01 -18.89
CA ASP A 258 -3.86 -11.15 -18.27
C ASP A 258 -2.83 -10.77 -17.20
N PHE A 259 -2.79 -9.50 -16.74
CA PHE A 259 -1.72 -9.01 -15.84
C PHE A 259 -1.53 -9.85 -14.56
N GLN A 260 -2.62 -10.43 -14.03
CA GLN A 260 -2.59 -11.36 -12.90
C GLN A 260 -2.35 -12.81 -13.29
N ARG A 261 -2.68 -13.17 -14.55
CA ARG A 261 -2.78 -14.55 -15.03
C ARG A 261 -1.96 -14.69 -16.30
N PRO A 262 -0.64 -14.86 -16.22
CA PRO A 262 0.23 -14.96 -17.40
C PRO A 262 -0.16 -16.06 -18.40
N THR A 263 -0.91 -17.08 -17.96
CA THR A 263 -1.41 -18.17 -18.80
C THR A 263 -2.73 -17.84 -19.51
N GLY A 264 -3.42 -16.76 -19.13
CA GLY A 264 -4.77 -16.43 -19.59
C GLY A 264 -5.85 -17.41 -19.10
N ASP A 265 -5.58 -18.17 -18.05
CA ASP A 265 -6.54 -19.15 -17.48
C ASP A 265 -7.42 -18.48 -16.41
N TYR A 266 -8.66 -18.18 -16.79
CA TYR A 266 -9.67 -17.55 -15.93
C TYR A 266 -10.59 -18.55 -15.21
N ASP A 267 -10.44 -19.86 -15.45
CA ASP A 267 -11.32 -20.90 -14.90
C ASP A 267 -10.72 -21.62 -13.69
N SER A 268 -9.39 -21.52 -13.53
CA SER A 268 -8.61 -22.26 -12.54
C SER A 268 -8.59 -21.67 -11.12
N TRP A 269 -8.94 -20.40 -10.93
CA TRP A 269 -8.89 -19.75 -9.62
C TRP A 269 -10.25 -19.88 -8.90
N TYR A 270 -10.24 -20.39 -7.67
CA TYR A 270 -11.44 -20.61 -6.88
C TYR A 270 -11.74 -19.37 -6.03
N ILE A 271 -12.29 -18.34 -6.67
CA ILE A 271 -12.65 -17.07 -6.05
C ILE A 271 -14.18 -16.97 -5.99
N ARG A 272 -14.71 -16.48 -4.87
CA ARG A 272 -16.13 -16.22 -4.68
C ARG A 272 -16.38 -14.75 -4.40
N SER A 273 -17.53 -14.26 -4.85
CA SER A 273 -18.08 -12.99 -4.37
C SER A 273 -18.56 -13.17 -2.93
N VAL A 274 -18.19 -12.26 -2.03
CA VAL A 274 -18.70 -12.26 -0.66
C VAL A 274 -20.20 -11.98 -0.63
N ASN A 275 -20.69 -11.15 -1.55
CA ASN A 275 -22.09 -10.74 -1.60
C ASN A 275 -23.03 -11.84 -2.11
N THR A 276 -22.65 -12.53 -3.20
CA THR A 276 -23.51 -13.54 -3.85
C THR A 276 -23.14 -14.98 -3.47
N GLN A 277 -21.94 -15.21 -2.92
CA GLN A 277 -21.37 -16.53 -2.65
C GLN A 277 -21.14 -17.40 -3.91
N GLU A 278 -21.30 -16.82 -5.10
CA GLU A 278 -21.08 -17.49 -6.37
C GLU A 278 -19.58 -17.54 -6.72
N PHE A 279 -19.17 -18.59 -7.43
CA PHE A 279 -17.82 -18.68 -7.97
C PHE A 279 -17.68 -17.79 -9.21
N LEU A 280 -16.65 -16.96 -9.21
CA LEU A 280 -16.32 -16.02 -10.29
C LEU A 280 -15.34 -16.71 -11.25
N LYS A 281 -15.85 -17.45 -12.25
CA LYS A 281 -15.05 -18.24 -13.19
C LYS A 281 -15.26 -17.79 -14.64
N GLY A 282 -14.16 -17.65 -15.36
CA GLY A 282 -14.19 -17.18 -16.74
C GLY A 282 -13.98 -15.67 -16.87
N PHE A 283 -13.69 -15.23 -18.09
CA PHE A 283 -13.34 -13.84 -18.39
C PHE A 283 -14.52 -12.87 -18.21
N GLU A 284 -15.75 -13.36 -18.21
CA GLU A 284 -16.95 -12.58 -17.94
C GLU A 284 -16.92 -11.90 -16.55
N HIS A 285 -16.23 -12.50 -15.59
CA HIS A 285 -16.07 -11.95 -14.23
C HIS A 285 -14.82 -11.09 -14.07
N TRP A 286 -14.16 -10.68 -15.17
CA TRP A 286 -12.92 -9.89 -15.11
C TRP A 286 -13.09 -8.62 -14.28
N ASP A 287 -14.23 -7.92 -14.42
CA ASP A 287 -14.47 -6.69 -13.67
C ASP A 287 -14.67 -6.95 -12.17
N GLU A 288 -15.23 -8.11 -11.82
CA GLU A 288 -15.52 -8.53 -10.45
C GLU A 288 -14.28 -9.08 -9.73
N VAL A 289 -13.25 -9.53 -10.46
CA VAL A 289 -12.02 -10.07 -9.86
C VAL A 289 -10.83 -9.15 -10.12
N GLU A 290 -10.43 -9.00 -11.38
CA GLU A 290 -9.30 -8.17 -11.78
C GLU A 290 -9.57 -6.68 -11.62
N GLY A 291 -10.76 -6.22 -12.03
CA GLY A 291 -11.20 -4.83 -11.85
C GLY A 291 -11.29 -4.45 -10.37
N GLU A 292 -11.90 -5.29 -9.54
CA GLU A 292 -11.98 -5.09 -8.09
C GLU A 292 -10.60 -5.07 -7.41
N LEU A 293 -9.66 -5.93 -7.84
CA LEU A 293 -8.29 -5.85 -7.35
C LEU A 293 -7.65 -4.49 -7.68
N LEU A 294 -7.79 -4.00 -8.91
CA LEU A 294 -7.21 -2.71 -9.29
C LEU A 294 -7.81 -1.56 -8.47
N ARG A 295 -9.13 -1.54 -8.26
CA ARG A 295 -9.80 -0.58 -7.36
C ARG A 295 -9.26 -0.66 -5.94
N PHE A 296 -9.11 -1.88 -5.41
CA PHE A 296 -8.51 -2.11 -4.09
C PHE A 296 -7.05 -1.65 -4.01
N LEU A 297 -6.23 -1.93 -5.02
CA LEU A 297 -4.82 -1.51 -5.02
C LEU A 297 -4.70 0.02 -5.04
N PHE A 298 -5.49 0.69 -5.88
CA PHE A 298 -5.49 2.15 -6.02
C PHE A 298 -6.05 2.86 -4.79
N GLY A 299 -7.19 2.41 -4.25
CA GLY A 299 -7.81 2.97 -3.03
C GLY A 299 -7.19 2.47 -1.73
N GLY A 300 -6.40 1.40 -1.79
CA GLY A 300 -5.81 0.70 -0.67
C GLY A 300 -4.29 0.85 -0.63
N PRO A 301 -3.49 -0.22 -0.75
CA PRO A 301 -2.04 -0.18 -0.53
C PRO A 301 -1.30 0.97 -1.23
N LEU A 302 -1.57 1.27 -2.50
CA LEU A 302 -0.87 2.35 -3.21
C LEU A 302 -1.21 3.73 -2.63
N TYR A 303 -2.47 3.96 -2.26
CA TYR A 303 -2.91 5.20 -1.63
C TYR A 303 -2.47 5.29 -0.17
N TRP A 304 -2.59 4.22 0.60
CA TRP A 304 -2.13 4.15 2.00
C TRP A 304 -0.65 4.44 2.14
N LEU A 305 0.14 4.02 1.15
CA LEU A 305 1.56 4.27 1.04
C LEU A 305 1.90 5.61 0.36
N SER A 306 0.90 6.41 -0.01
CA SER A 306 1.05 7.70 -0.71
C SER A 306 1.86 7.60 -2.03
N ALA A 307 1.80 6.44 -2.71
CA ALA A 307 2.36 6.26 -4.04
C ALA A 307 1.44 6.83 -5.14
N VAL A 308 0.14 6.95 -4.85
CA VAL A 308 -0.85 7.64 -5.69
C VAL A 308 -1.61 8.66 -4.88
N ASP A 309 -2.01 9.74 -5.54
CA ASP A 309 -2.95 10.73 -5.03
C ASP A 309 -4.35 10.41 -5.55
N LEU A 310 -5.38 10.59 -4.73
CA LEU A 310 -6.78 10.36 -5.10
C LEU A 310 -7.60 11.63 -4.90
N ALA A 311 -8.66 11.78 -5.69
CA ALA A 311 -9.64 12.83 -5.50
C ALA A 311 -11.06 12.29 -5.67
N GLU A 312 -11.95 12.78 -4.80
CA GLU A 312 -13.37 12.42 -4.82
C GLU A 312 -14.00 12.72 -6.18
N PRO A 313 -14.97 11.90 -6.62
CA PRO A 313 -15.73 12.16 -7.84
C PRO A 313 -16.48 13.49 -7.78
N SER A 314 -16.65 14.16 -8.92
CA SER A 314 -17.71 15.18 -9.09
C SER A 314 -19.07 14.46 -9.14
N ALA A 315 -20.17 15.21 -9.06
CA ALA A 315 -21.48 14.67 -9.41
C ALA A 315 -21.45 14.03 -10.81
N GLY A 316 -21.55 12.70 -10.88
CA GLY A 316 -21.55 11.91 -12.12
C GLY A 316 -20.18 11.43 -12.62
N ASP A 317 -19.09 11.77 -11.94
CA ASP A 317 -17.74 11.31 -12.31
C ASP A 317 -17.30 10.10 -11.48
N ASP A 318 -16.23 9.45 -11.91
CA ASP A 318 -15.55 8.40 -11.15
C ASP A 318 -14.44 8.99 -10.24
N LEU A 319 -13.92 8.16 -9.34
CA LEU A 319 -12.74 8.48 -8.54
C LEU A 319 -11.56 8.82 -9.46
N LEU A 320 -10.86 9.91 -9.15
CA LEU A 320 -9.68 10.31 -9.92
C LEU A 320 -8.41 9.84 -9.22
N LEU A 321 -7.41 9.42 -10.01
CA LEU A 321 -6.08 9.08 -9.53
C LEU A 321 -4.97 9.84 -10.28
N SER A 322 -3.86 10.05 -9.59
CA SER A 322 -2.61 10.53 -10.18
C SER A 322 -1.42 9.81 -9.54
N LEU A 323 -0.33 9.62 -10.29
CA LEU A 323 0.94 9.22 -9.70
C LEU A 323 1.47 10.38 -8.86
N SER A 324 1.61 10.16 -7.55
CA SER A 324 2.15 11.17 -6.66
C SER A 324 3.61 11.47 -7.05
N PRO A 325 4.15 12.67 -6.77
CA PRO A 325 5.55 12.97 -7.06
C PRO A 325 6.54 11.97 -6.41
N TRP A 326 6.17 11.49 -5.22
CA TRP A 326 6.90 10.47 -4.48
C TRP A 326 6.80 9.09 -5.16
N GLY A 327 5.60 8.69 -5.58
CA GLY A 327 5.37 7.45 -6.32
C GLY A 327 6.03 7.43 -7.70
N ALA A 328 6.04 8.54 -8.43
CA ALA A 328 6.75 8.67 -9.70
C ALA A 328 8.26 8.43 -9.52
N ARG A 329 8.89 9.06 -8.52
CA ARG A 329 10.31 8.78 -8.21
C ARG A 329 10.56 7.33 -7.84
N TRP A 330 9.67 6.73 -7.05
CA TRP A 330 9.77 5.31 -6.69
C TRP A 330 9.73 4.39 -7.90
N LEU A 331 8.84 4.72 -8.85
CA LEU A 331 8.69 4.05 -10.13
C LEU A 331 9.77 4.42 -11.15
N GLY A 332 10.83 5.13 -10.75
CA GLY A 332 12.01 5.37 -11.58
C GLY A 332 11.87 6.52 -12.58
N PHE A 333 10.86 7.37 -12.44
CA PHE A 333 10.79 8.62 -13.19
C PHE A 333 11.83 9.62 -12.67
N ASP A 334 12.44 10.38 -13.59
CA ASP A 334 13.31 11.50 -13.27
C ASP A 334 12.45 12.74 -12.90
N ALA A 335 11.84 12.68 -11.71
CA ALA A 335 11.05 13.76 -11.13
C ALA A 335 11.82 14.41 -9.98
N GLU A 336 11.72 15.73 -9.79
CA GLU A 336 12.39 16.41 -8.67
C GLU A 336 11.94 15.81 -7.32
N GLN A 337 12.87 15.68 -6.36
CA GLN A 337 12.53 15.23 -5.02
C GLN A 337 11.58 16.25 -4.38
N PRO A 338 10.37 15.85 -3.95
CA PRO A 338 9.46 16.80 -3.33
C PRO A 338 10.08 17.43 -2.09
N ILE A 339 9.92 18.75 -1.97
CA ILE A 339 10.42 19.50 -0.83
C ILE A 339 9.62 19.08 0.39
N GLU A 340 10.29 18.51 1.40
CA GLU A 340 9.64 18.21 2.67
C GLU A 340 9.12 19.52 3.30
N PRO A 341 7.83 19.57 3.70
CA PRO A 341 7.27 20.77 4.30
C PRO A 341 8.03 21.15 5.57
N ARG A 342 8.15 22.46 5.81
CA ARG A 342 8.84 22.96 7.01
C ARG A 342 8.17 22.42 8.27
N ARG A 343 8.96 21.76 9.10
CA ARG A 343 8.51 21.18 10.37
C ARG A 343 7.92 22.26 11.27
N ARG A 344 6.70 22.03 11.71
CA ARG A 344 6.08 22.85 12.77
C ARG A 344 6.66 22.40 14.12
N PRO A 345 6.99 23.34 15.03
CA PRO A 345 7.58 22.98 16.32
C PRO A 345 6.57 22.25 17.20
N ILE A 346 7.08 21.44 18.12
CA ILE A 346 6.28 20.88 19.21
C ILE A 346 5.87 22.04 20.13
N THR A 347 4.64 22.03 20.63
CA THR A 347 4.16 23.01 21.63
C THR A 347 3.79 22.32 22.93
N ILE A 348 3.99 23.00 24.05
CA ILE A 348 3.57 22.56 25.38
C ILE A 348 2.80 23.68 26.08
N ASN A 349 1.65 23.36 26.70
CA ASN A 349 0.85 24.32 27.47
C ASN A 349 1.12 24.24 28.98
N GLU A 350 0.47 25.12 29.75
CA GLU A 350 0.60 25.19 31.21
C GLU A 350 0.06 23.94 31.91
N GLU A 351 -0.83 23.20 31.25
CA GLU A 351 -1.40 21.92 31.70
C GLU A 351 -0.50 20.72 31.42
N PHE A 352 0.74 20.91 30.96
CA PHE A 352 1.69 19.85 30.63
C PHE A 352 1.27 18.96 29.44
N GLN A 353 0.37 19.43 28.58
CA GLN A 353 0.02 18.79 27.32
C GLN A 353 0.97 19.22 26.21
N LEU A 354 1.54 18.22 25.56
CA LEU A 354 2.30 18.32 24.33
C LEU A 354 1.36 18.17 23.14
N ARG A 355 1.48 19.08 22.17
CA ARG A 355 0.85 18.96 20.86
C ARG A 355 1.93 18.85 19.79
N LEU A 356 1.93 17.71 19.11
CA LEU A 356 2.86 17.37 18.05
C LEU A 356 2.13 17.48 16.70
N PRO A 357 2.54 18.40 15.82
CA PRO A 357 1.98 18.50 14.48
C PRO A 357 2.15 17.21 13.66
N LEU A 358 1.27 16.97 12.70
CA LEU A 358 1.46 15.91 11.70
C LEU A 358 2.78 16.14 10.95
N GLY A 359 3.49 15.06 10.64
CA GLY A 359 4.83 15.13 10.04
C GLY A 359 5.97 15.39 11.03
N THR A 360 5.70 15.49 12.34
CA THR A 360 6.76 15.47 13.37
C THR A 360 7.62 14.20 13.16
N PRO A 361 8.98 14.31 13.17
CA PRO A 361 9.84 13.14 12.98
C PRO A 361 9.46 12.00 13.92
N LEU A 362 9.37 10.76 13.41
CA LEU A 362 8.99 9.62 14.24
C LEU A 362 9.95 9.40 15.40
N SER A 363 11.24 9.72 15.24
CA SER A 363 12.22 9.66 16.33
C SER A 363 11.85 10.60 17.47
N ASP A 364 11.37 11.81 17.17
CA ASP A 364 10.95 12.78 18.18
C ASP A 364 9.60 12.41 18.79
N ARG A 365 8.64 11.93 17.99
CA ARG A 365 7.36 11.42 18.51
C ARG A 365 7.56 10.20 19.40
N PHE A 366 8.33 9.22 18.95
CA PHE A 366 8.66 8.04 19.74
C PHE A 366 9.36 8.41 21.05
N ARG A 367 10.25 9.43 21.06
CA ARG A 367 10.82 9.96 22.31
C ARG A 367 9.74 10.49 23.26
N VAL A 368 8.75 11.21 22.74
CA VAL A 368 7.60 11.71 23.54
C VAL A 368 6.79 10.56 24.13
N ASP A 369 6.52 9.49 23.38
CA ASP A 369 5.83 8.29 23.90
C ASP A 369 6.53 7.71 25.14
N ARG A 370 7.86 7.82 25.24
CA ARG A 370 8.63 7.28 26.39
C ARG A 370 8.44 8.07 27.68
N PHE A 371 8.12 9.37 27.62
CA PHE A 371 8.00 10.22 28.82
C PHE A 371 6.63 10.90 29.01
N ALA A 372 5.71 10.74 28.07
CA ALA A 372 4.35 11.28 28.13
C ALA A 372 3.30 10.18 27.88
N GLN A 373 2.06 10.46 28.25
CA GLN A 373 0.91 9.58 28.04
C GLN A 373 0.14 10.02 26.80
N TRP A 374 -0.16 9.13 25.87
CA TRP A 374 -1.00 9.43 24.71
C TRP A 374 -2.43 9.81 25.13
N GLU A 375 -3.01 10.82 24.46
CA GLU A 375 -4.40 11.26 24.62
C GLU A 375 -5.21 11.18 23.32
N SER A 376 -4.67 11.70 22.22
CA SER A 376 -5.32 11.64 20.90
C SER A 376 -4.29 11.69 19.77
N SER A 377 -4.68 11.23 18.58
CA SER A 377 -3.82 11.28 17.39
C SER A 377 -4.29 12.28 16.34
N TYR A 378 -5.57 12.63 16.31
CA TYR A 378 -6.17 13.49 15.28
C TYR A 378 -6.89 14.71 15.90
N PRO A 379 -6.82 15.91 15.29
CA PRO A 379 -6.07 16.29 14.08
C PRO A 379 -4.56 16.48 14.30
N HIS A 380 -4.11 16.35 15.55
CA HIS A 380 -2.69 16.35 15.94
C HIS A 380 -2.48 15.30 17.01
N PHE A 381 -1.24 14.88 17.19
CA PHE A 381 -0.91 14.02 18.31
C PHE A 381 -0.85 14.84 19.60
N VAL A 382 -1.61 14.42 20.59
CA VAL A 382 -1.67 15.05 21.92
C VAL A 382 -1.18 14.05 22.96
N TYR A 383 -0.29 14.52 23.81
CA TYR A 383 0.29 13.74 24.89
C TYR A 383 0.32 14.55 26.19
N GLN A 384 0.08 13.89 27.32
CA GLN A 384 0.12 14.50 28.64
C GLN A 384 1.37 14.05 29.39
N ILE A 385 2.20 15.00 29.84
CA ILE A 385 3.23 14.69 30.82
C ILE A 385 2.55 14.64 32.20
N ASN A 386 2.66 13.49 32.88
CA ASN A 386 2.15 13.33 34.24
C ASN A 386 3.15 12.55 35.12
N GLN A 387 2.83 12.37 36.40
CA GLN A 387 3.74 11.70 37.33
C GLN A 387 4.02 10.24 36.92
N ARG A 388 3.02 9.53 36.40
CA ARG A 388 3.16 8.12 35.99
C ARG A 388 4.05 7.99 34.76
N SER A 389 3.87 8.85 33.75
CA SER A 389 4.71 8.83 32.54
C SER A 389 6.16 9.19 32.84
N LEU A 390 6.40 10.14 33.76
CA LEU A 390 7.75 10.50 34.20
C LEU A 390 8.41 9.40 35.04
N ALA A 391 7.66 8.71 35.91
CA ALA A 391 8.19 7.57 36.66
C ALA A 391 8.64 6.44 35.71
N ARG A 392 7.80 6.10 34.71
CA ARG A 392 8.15 5.15 33.65
C ARG A 392 9.41 5.57 32.90
N ALA A 393 9.51 6.83 32.50
CA ALA A 393 10.69 7.35 31.80
C ALA A 393 11.99 7.13 32.60
N VAL A 394 11.93 7.33 33.92
CA VAL A 394 13.08 7.17 34.82
C VAL A 394 13.50 5.70 34.93
N GLU A 395 12.54 4.77 35.04
CA GLU A 395 12.81 3.32 35.01
C GLU A 395 13.51 2.89 33.72
N GLU A 396 13.27 3.60 32.62
CA GLU A 396 13.91 3.39 31.33
C GLU A 396 15.19 4.21 31.10
N ASN A 397 15.77 4.76 32.16
CA ASN A 397 16.98 5.58 32.12
C ASN A 397 16.82 6.90 31.32
N ILE A 398 15.61 7.48 31.32
CA ILE A 398 15.35 8.85 30.84
C ILE A 398 15.09 9.74 32.06
N PRO A 399 16.14 10.38 32.63
CA PRO A 399 15.96 11.29 33.75
C PRO A 399 15.24 12.57 33.31
N PRO A 400 14.56 13.31 34.21
CA PRO A 400 13.82 14.53 33.88
C PRO A 400 14.70 15.61 33.20
N GLN A 401 16.01 15.60 33.46
CA GLN A 401 16.96 16.47 32.76
C GLN A 401 16.95 16.26 31.24
N ARG A 402 16.87 15.01 30.77
CA ARG A 402 16.78 14.69 29.34
C ARG A 402 15.46 15.15 28.74
N VAL A 403 14.38 15.09 29.52
CA VAL A 403 13.07 15.63 29.11
C VAL A 403 13.15 17.15 28.92
N ILE A 404 13.78 17.87 29.86
CA ILE A 404 14.00 19.32 29.74
C ILE A 404 14.84 19.65 28.49
N GLU A 405 15.96 18.94 28.28
CA GLU A 405 16.81 19.12 27.08
C GLU A 405 16.02 18.90 25.78
N PHE A 406 15.19 17.86 25.73
CA PHE A 406 14.32 17.59 24.59
C PHE A 406 13.33 18.75 24.34
N LEU A 407 12.64 19.20 25.39
CA LEU A 407 11.68 20.30 25.27
C LEU A 407 12.35 21.60 24.81
N GLN A 408 13.51 21.94 25.35
CA GLN A 408 14.26 23.14 24.97
C GLN A 408 14.69 23.13 23.50
N LYS A 409 14.98 21.94 22.97
CA LYS A 409 15.40 21.77 21.58
C LYS A 409 14.23 21.80 20.58
N HIS A 410 13.07 21.26 20.95
CA HIS A 410 11.96 21.01 19.99
C HIS A 410 10.75 21.94 20.18
N THR A 411 10.71 22.71 21.26
CA THR A 411 9.66 23.70 21.53
C THR A 411 10.21 25.12 21.45
N ARG A 412 9.37 26.09 21.07
CA ARG A 412 9.77 27.51 21.04
C ARG A 412 9.76 28.15 22.43
N GLN A 413 8.86 27.71 23.29
CA GLN A 413 8.67 28.23 24.63
C GLN A 413 8.18 27.09 25.53
N ILE A 414 8.71 27.05 26.75
CA ILE A 414 8.26 26.14 27.81
C ILE A 414 7.66 27.01 28.91
N PRO A 415 6.42 26.78 29.33
CA PRO A 415 5.82 27.48 30.46
C PRO A 415 6.64 27.34 31.75
N GLU A 416 6.72 28.41 32.54
CA GLU A 416 7.58 28.46 33.74
C GLU A 416 7.18 27.41 34.79
N ASN A 417 5.88 27.16 34.93
CA ASN A 417 5.34 26.16 35.86
C ASN A 417 5.77 24.73 35.47
N VAL A 418 5.80 24.43 34.16
CA VAL A 418 6.28 23.16 33.61
C VAL A 418 7.77 23.00 33.88
N LEU A 419 8.58 23.99 33.48
CA LEU A 419 10.03 23.96 33.64
C LEU A 419 10.43 23.85 35.12
N SER A 420 9.80 24.62 36.00
CA SER A 420 10.04 24.60 37.44
C SER A 420 9.69 23.24 38.06
N SER A 421 8.60 22.61 37.60
CA SER A 421 8.18 21.31 38.10
C SER A 421 9.13 20.19 37.68
N LEU A 422 9.58 20.17 36.43
CA LEU A 422 10.59 19.22 35.95
C LEU A 422 11.95 19.44 36.66
N THR A 423 12.36 20.69 36.87
CA THR A 423 13.61 21.03 37.57
C THR A 423 13.59 20.58 39.03
N ARG A 424 12.45 20.72 39.72
CA ARG A 424 12.28 20.18 41.09
C ARG A 424 12.43 18.66 41.13
N LEU A 425 11.95 17.94 40.11
CA LEU A 425 12.14 16.49 40.01
C LEU A 425 13.61 16.12 39.79
N VAL A 426 14.36 16.88 38.99
CA VAL A 426 15.82 16.70 38.85
C VAL A 426 16.52 16.84 40.19
N ALA A 427 16.17 17.86 40.98
CA ALA A 427 16.77 18.09 42.30
C ALA A 427 16.51 16.91 43.26
N ARG A 428 15.27 16.40 43.29
CA ARG A 428 14.90 15.24 44.12
C ARG A 428 15.66 13.96 43.75
N GLN A 429 15.98 13.74 42.48
CA GLN A 429 16.76 12.56 42.08
C GLN A 429 18.23 12.64 42.50
N ARG A 430 18.78 13.85 42.63
CA ARG A 430 20.17 14.06 43.08
C ARG A 430 20.35 13.90 44.59
N THR A 431 19.28 14.07 45.36
CA THR A 431 19.21 13.80 46.80
C THR A 431 18.22 12.66 47.05
N PRO A 432 18.58 11.39 46.81
CA PRO A 432 17.74 10.29 47.24
C PRO A 432 17.54 10.41 48.75
N ASN A 433 16.29 10.39 49.20
CA ASN A 433 15.92 10.51 50.61
C ASN A 433 16.81 9.56 51.45
N VAL A 434 17.54 10.15 52.40
CA VAL A 434 18.23 9.45 53.51
C VAL A 434 17.20 8.78 54.39
#